data_AF-A0A9Q1BE67-F1
#
_entry.id   AF-A0A9Q1BE67-F1
#
_cell.length_a   1.000
_cell.length_b   1.000
_cell.length_c   1.000
_cell.angle_alpha   90.00
_cell.angle_beta   90.00
_cell.angle_gamma   90.00
#
_symmetry.space_group_name_H-M   'P 1'
#
loop_
_entity.id
_entity.type
_entity.pdbx_description
1 polymer ?
#
loop_
_entity_poly.entity_id
_entity_poly.type
_entity_poly.pdbx_seq_one_letter_code
_entity_poly.pdbx_strand_id
1 'polypeptide(L)'
;MQNRVDSIVKSCNYHIRSVGNIRKFISADVCKILVHSLVTSRLDYGNALLSGLPQSLIGRLQRVQNCAARLVTGTRQHEHITPILQNLHWLPVYYRSQFKILLYTYKSFNDSAPVYLRDQLQKHQPSRSLRSQSKSLLVVPKVKTSTYENRRFDRCAATLWNNLPEEVKHTSKIHVFKKLLKLSFSKLLLVNLVLFSIFYLLSLFQSLLLL
;
A
#
# COMPACT_ATOMS: atom_id res chain seq x y z
N MET A 1 0.08 13.78 12.80
CA MET A 1 -0.27 13.03 11.57
C MET A 1 -1.71 13.23 11.12
N GLN A 2 -2.70 13.29 12.01
CA GLN A 2 -4.10 13.52 11.63
C GLN A 2 -4.31 14.81 10.82
N ASN A 3 -3.81 15.95 11.31
CA ASN A 3 -3.88 17.24 10.59
C ASN A 3 -3.26 17.18 9.18
N ARG A 4 -2.21 16.37 9.00
CA ARG A 4 -1.58 16.17 7.69
C ARG A 4 -2.50 15.38 6.75
N VAL A 5 -3.10 14.30 7.25
CA VAL A 5 -4.11 13.53 6.51
C VAL A 5 -5.30 14.41 6.16
N ASP A 6 -5.77 15.24 7.08
CA ASP A 6 -6.87 16.18 6.86
C ASP A 6 -6.56 17.17 5.74
N SER A 7 -5.37 17.77 5.77
CA SER A 7 -4.89 18.68 4.74
C SER A 7 -4.82 18.01 3.36
N ILE A 8 -4.26 16.80 3.28
CA ILE A 8 -4.18 16.03 2.04
C ILE A 8 -5.57 15.70 1.52
N VAL A 9 -6.46 15.17 2.36
CA VAL A 9 -7.82 14.80 1.97
C VAL A 9 -8.59 16.03 1.49
N LYS A 10 -8.50 17.17 2.19
CA LYS A 10 -9.14 18.43 1.78
C LYS A 10 -8.64 18.88 0.41
N SER A 11 -7.33 18.90 0.21
CA SER A 11 -6.71 19.33 -1.06
C SER A 11 -7.07 18.39 -2.22
N CYS A 12 -6.99 17.07 -2.02
CA CYS A 12 -7.34 16.11 -3.04
C CYS A 12 -8.83 16.15 -3.40
N ASN A 13 -9.73 16.29 -2.43
CA ASN A 13 -11.16 16.42 -2.70
C ASN A 13 -11.50 17.70 -3.48
N TYR A 14 -10.79 18.80 -3.23
CA TYR A 14 -10.91 20.01 -4.03
C TYR A 14 -10.55 19.73 -5.50
N HIS A 15 -9.40 19.11 -5.75
CA HIS A 15 -8.95 18.78 -7.11
C HIS A 15 -9.88 17.78 -7.82
N ILE A 16 -10.36 16.75 -7.10
CA ILE A 16 -11.33 15.78 -7.64
C ILE A 16 -12.61 16.49 -8.10
N ARG A 17 -13.15 17.42 -7.29
CA ARG A 17 -14.34 18.20 -7.67
C ARG A 17 -14.07 19.10 -8.87
N SER A 18 -12.93 19.79 -8.87
CA SER A 18 -12.53 20.66 -9.98
C SER A 18 -12.43 19.89 -11.30
N VAL A 19 -11.77 18.73 -11.30
CA VAL A 19 -11.65 17.87 -12.48
C VAL A 19 -13.01 17.25 -12.86
N GLY A 20 -13.85 16.94 -11.87
CA GLY A 20 -15.21 16.46 -12.10
C GLY A 20 -16.09 17.43 -12.87
N ASN A 21 -15.99 18.73 -12.58
CA ASN A 21 -16.76 19.76 -13.28
C ASN A 21 -16.43 19.83 -14.79
N ILE A 22 -15.16 19.60 -15.14
CA ILE A 22 -14.70 19.61 -16.54
C ILE A 22 -14.70 18.22 -17.19
N ARG A 23 -15.08 17.15 -16.46
CA ARG A 23 -14.92 15.75 -16.89
C ARG A 23 -15.60 15.45 -18.24
N LYS A 24 -16.73 16.10 -18.51
CA LYS A 24 -17.52 15.95 -19.74
C LYS A 24 -16.85 16.55 -20.99
N PHE A 25 -15.87 17.44 -20.79
CA PHE A 25 -15.18 18.15 -21.87
C PHE A 25 -13.78 17.61 -22.16
N ILE A 26 -13.29 16.64 -21.38
CA ILE A 26 -11.93 16.11 -21.49
C ILE A 26 -11.95 14.61 -21.81
N SER A 27 -10.94 14.15 -22.54
CA SER A 27 -10.74 12.72 -22.81
C SER A 27 -10.36 11.96 -21.54
N ALA A 28 -10.57 10.64 -21.55
CA ALA A 28 -10.21 9.78 -20.43
C ALA A 28 -8.71 9.82 -20.11
N ASP A 29 -7.85 9.91 -21.12
CA ASP A 29 -6.40 9.98 -20.94
C ASP A 29 -5.96 11.29 -20.28
N VAL A 30 -6.51 12.43 -20.71
CA VAL A 30 -6.24 13.72 -20.08
C VAL A 30 -6.74 13.72 -18.62
N CYS A 31 -7.93 13.17 -18.37
CA CYS A 31 -8.45 13.00 -17.01
C CYS A 31 -7.48 12.17 -16.14
N LYS A 32 -6.94 11.08 -16.68
CA LYS A 32 -5.95 10.25 -15.99
C LYS A 32 -4.69 11.04 -15.65
N ILE A 33 -4.17 11.86 -16.56
CA ILE A 33 -2.99 12.72 -16.33
C ILE A 33 -3.28 13.77 -15.24
N LEU A 34 -4.44 14.43 -15.29
CA LEU A 34 -4.84 15.42 -14.29
C LEU A 34 -5.01 14.80 -12.90
N VAL A 35 -5.70 13.66 -12.81
CA VAL A 35 -5.85 12.95 -11.54
C VAL A 35 -4.49 12.46 -11.03
N HIS A 36 -3.61 12.00 -11.92
CA HIS A 36 -2.28 11.56 -11.52
C HIS A 36 -1.46 12.72 -10.93
N SER A 37 -1.37 13.83 -11.67
CA SER A 37 -0.59 15.02 -11.30
C SER A 37 -1.14 15.77 -10.10
N LEU A 38 -2.46 15.84 -9.92
CA LEU A 38 -3.08 16.63 -8.84
C LEU A 38 -3.40 15.79 -7.60
N VAL A 39 -3.85 14.55 -7.75
CA VAL A 39 -4.33 13.73 -6.63
C VAL A 39 -3.29 12.70 -6.23
N THR A 40 -2.84 11.86 -7.17
CA THR A 40 -1.98 10.74 -6.79
C THR A 40 -0.59 11.19 -6.35
N SER A 41 -0.02 12.23 -6.97
CA SER A 41 1.24 12.85 -6.53
C SER A 41 1.20 13.29 -5.05
N ARG A 42 0.07 13.86 -4.61
CA ARG A 42 -0.15 14.30 -3.22
C ARG A 42 -0.35 13.13 -2.26
N LEU A 43 -1.03 12.07 -2.70
CA LEU A 43 -1.18 10.84 -1.93
C LEU A 43 0.15 10.09 -1.79
N ASP A 44 0.98 10.10 -2.83
CA ASP A 44 2.27 9.41 -2.85
C ASP A 44 3.38 10.22 -2.15
N TYR A 45 3.17 11.52 -1.94
CA TYR A 45 4.09 12.35 -1.18
C TYR A 45 4.14 11.92 0.29
N GLY A 46 5.26 11.32 0.69
CA GLY A 46 5.48 10.85 2.06
C GLY A 46 4.65 9.62 2.43
N ASN A 47 4.20 8.83 1.46
CA ASN A 47 3.35 7.65 1.71
C ASN A 47 3.97 6.58 2.63
N ALA A 48 5.30 6.48 2.72
CA ALA A 48 5.96 5.60 3.68
C ALA A 48 5.63 5.95 5.15
N LEU A 49 5.36 7.23 5.44
CA LEU A 49 4.98 7.70 6.78
C LEU A 49 3.53 7.31 7.16
N LEU A 50 2.75 6.80 6.20
CA LEU A 50 1.39 6.33 6.45
C LEU A 50 1.36 4.94 7.09
N SER A 51 2.52 4.26 7.17
CA SER A 51 2.58 2.93 7.78
C SER A 51 2.35 2.97 9.29
N GLY A 52 1.61 1.98 9.80
CA GLY A 52 1.23 1.92 11.22
C GLY A 52 0.24 3.01 11.67
N LEU A 53 -0.35 3.77 10.74
CA LEU A 53 -1.48 4.64 11.04
C LEU A 53 -2.74 3.80 11.34
N PRO A 54 -3.68 4.32 12.16
CA PRO A 54 -4.94 3.65 12.40
C PRO A 54 -5.73 3.49 11.10
N GLN A 55 -6.45 2.38 10.98
CA GLN A 55 -7.22 2.03 9.78
C GLN A 55 -8.26 3.09 9.42
N SER A 56 -8.78 3.84 10.40
CA SER A 56 -9.69 4.96 10.18
C SER A 56 -9.07 6.06 9.30
N LEU A 57 -7.80 6.42 9.53
CA LEU A 57 -7.09 7.44 8.74
C LEU A 57 -6.71 6.91 7.35
N ILE A 58 -6.23 5.67 7.27
CA ILE A 58 -5.91 5.02 5.99
C ILE A 58 -7.18 4.90 5.13
N GLY A 59 -8.30 4.53 5.74
CA GLY A 59 -9.60 4.45 5.08
C GLY A 59 -10.05 5.78 4.48
N ARG A 60 -9.74 6.92 5.10
CA ARG A 60 -10.02 8.25 4.53
C ARG A 60 -9.22 8.51 3.25
N LEU A 61 -7.94 8.18 3.26
CA LEU A 61 -7.09 8.28 2.06
C LEU A 61 -7.52 7.30 0.98
N GLN A 62 -7.94 6.09 1.36
CA GLN A 62 -8.48 5.10 0.43
C GLN A 62 -9.74 5.61 -0.25
N ARG A 63 -10.65 6.29 0.48
CA ARG A 63 -11.84 6.91 -0.14
C ARG A 63 -11.46 7.96 -1.19
N VAL A 64 -10.45 8.79 -0.93
CA VAL A 64 -9.94 9.76 -1.92
C VAL A 64 -9.43 9.04 -3.17
N GLN A 65 -8.63 7.99 -3.01
CA GLN A 65 -8.15 7.17 -4.13
C GLN A 65 -9.32 6.55 -4.91
N ASN A 66 -10.33 6.03 -4.21
CA ASN A 66 -11.50 5.40 -4.82
C ASN A 66 -12.31 6.42 -5.63
N CYS A 67 -12.56 7.62 -5.09
CA CYS A 67 -13.22 8.70 -5.82
C CYS A 67 -12.42 9.11 -7.06
N ALA A 68 -11.09 9.24 -6.93
CA ALA A 68 -10.22 9.53 -8.06
C ALA A 68 -10.27 8.45 -9.15
N ALA A 69 -10.27 7.17 -8.77
CA ALA A 69 -10.39 6.05 -9.71
C ALA A 69 -11.73 6.11 -10.46
N ARG A 70 -12.84 6.31 -9.73
CA ARG A 70 -14.18 6.45 -10.32
C ARG A 70 -14.28 7.65 -11.26
N LEU A 71 -13.60 8.75 -10.96
CA LEU A 71 -13.58 9.94 -11.82
C LEU A 71 -12.92 9.66 -13.18
N VAL A 72 -11.83 8.90 -13.17
CA VAL A 72 -11.13 8.50 -14.41
C VAL A 72 -12.03 7.56 -15.23
N THR A 73 -12.58 6.52 -14.59
CA THR A 73 -13.36 5.47 -15.29
C THR A 73 -14.81 5.85 -15.57
N GLY A 74 -15.35 6.91 -14.95
CA GLY A 74 -16.76 7.30 -15.10
C GLY A 74 -17.76 6.32 -14.47
N THR A 75 -17.29 5.41 -13.61
CA THR A 75 -18.10 4.37 -12.96
C THR A 75 -19.03 4.95 -11.89
N ARG A 76 -20.20 4.35 -11.69
CA ARG A 76 -21.20 4.80 -10.70
C ARG A 76 -20.67 4.67 -9.28
N GLN A 77 -21.27 5.37 -8.31
CA GLN A 77 -20.80 5.39 -6.91
C GLN A 77 -20.90 4.03 -6.19
N HIS A 78 -21.89 3.21 -6.54
CA HIS A 78 -22.18 1.94 -5.85
C HIS A 78 -21.47 0.73 -6.46
N GLU A 79 -20.80 0.90 -7.60
CA GLU A 79 -20.03 -0.17 -8.21
C GLU A 79 -18.86 -0.58 -7.32
N HIS A 80 -18.49 -1.86 -7.39
CA HIS A 80 -17.42 -2.42 -6.60
C HIS A 80 -16.06 -1.85 -7.03
N ILE A 81 -15.28 -1.35 -6.07
CA ILE A 81 -14.08 -0.55 -6.38
C ILE A 81 -12.86 -1.40 -6.76
N THR A 82 -12.78 -2.63 -6.29
CA THR A 82 -11.60 -3.47 -6.51
C THR A 82 -11.33 -3.81 -7.99
N PRO A 83 -12.31 -4.21 -8.83
CA PRO A 83 -12.06 -4.41 -10.26
C PRO A 83 -11.63 -3.13 -10.96
N ILE A 84 -12.16 -1.97 -10.54
CA ILE A 84 -11.78 -0.66 -11.08
C ILE A 84 -10.30 -0.38 -10.81
N LEU A 85 -9.84 -0.60 -9.57
CA LEU A 85 -8.43 -0.43 -9.21
C LEU A 85 -7.52 -1.41 -9.97
N GLN A 86 -7.97 -2.64 -10.22
CA GLN A 86 -7.23 -3.63 -11.00
C GLN A 86 -7.09 -3.22 -12.47
N ASN A 87 -8.18 -2.78 -13.10
CA ASN A 87 -8.18 -2.29 -14.48
C ASN A 87 -7.27 -1.07 -14.66
N LEU A 88 -7.18 -0.20 -13.64
CA LEU A 88 -6.25 0.92 -13.63
C LEU A 88 -4.82 0.53 -13.24
N HIS A 89 -4.59 -0.71 -12.79
CA HIS A 89 -3.36 -1.19 -12.17
C HIS A 89 -2.91 -0.37 -10.95
N TRP A 90 -3.87 0.19 -10.21
CA TRP A 90 -3.67 1.02 -9.03
C TRP A 90 -3.66 0.18 -7.76
N LEU A 91 -2.63 0.37 -6.95
CA LEU A 91 -2.50 -0.30 -5.66
C LEU A 91 -3.23 0.51 -4.57
N PRO A 92 -3.99 -0.12 -3.65
CA PRO A 92 -4.61 0.57 -2.52
C PRO A 92 -3.58 1.31 -1.66
N VAL A 93 -4.01 2.38 -0.98
CA VAL A 93 -3.13 3.27 -0.19
C VAL A 93 -2.32 2.48 0.86
N TYR A 94 -2.95 1.51 1.52
CA TYR A 94 -2.30 0.66 2.50
C TYR A 94 -1.07 -0.05 1.93
N TYR A 95 -1.25 -0.77 0.82
CA TYR A 95 -0.17 -1.51 0.16
C TYR A 95 0.86 -0.59 -0.50
N ARG A 96 0.47 0.63 -0.93
CA ARG A 96 1.43 1.63 -1.42
C ARG A 96 2.43 2.07 -0.34
N SER A 97 1.95 2.26 0.89
CA SER A 97 2.82 2.56 2.03
C SER A 97 3.82 1.43 2.28
N GLN A 98 3.33 0.18 2.36
CA GLN A 98 4.18 -1.01 2.54
C GLN A 98 5.20 -1.17 1.41
N PHE A 99 4.78 -0.98 0.17
CA PHE A 99 5.67 -1.04 -1.01
C PHE A 99 6.83 -0.07 -0.88
N LYS A 100 6.57 1.15 -0.40
CA LYS A 100 7.61 2.19 -0.25
C LYS A 100 8.57 1.90 0.88
N ILE A 101 8.08 1.36 2.00
CA ILE A 101 8.95 0.89 3.09
C ILE A 101 9.86 -0.21 2.59
N LEU A 102 9.32 -1.24 1.95
CA LEU A 102 10.12 -2.34 1.39
C LEU A 102 11.13 -1.87 0.36
N LEU A 103 10.78 -0.87 -0.46
CA LEU A 103 11.70 -0.27 -1.41
C LEU A 103 12.86 0.45 -0.70
N TYR A 104 12.60 1.15 0.40
CA TYR A 104 13.66 1.74 1.22
C TYR A 104 14.53 0.69 1.88
N THR A 105 13.93 -0.37 2.45
CA THR A 105 14.66 -1.50 3.02
C THR A 105 15.59 -2.14 2.00
N TYR A 106 15.10 -2.44 0.79
CA TYR A 106 15.91 -2.99 -0.29
C TYR A 106 17.09 -2.08 -0.67
N LYS A 107 16.85 -0.77 -0.76
CA LYS A 107 17.92 0.20 -1.04
C LYS A 107 18.95 0.26 0.08
N SER A 108 18.54 0.14 1.33
CA SER A 108 19.45 0.09 2.48
C SER A 108 20.34 -1.16 2.46
N PHE A 109 19.84 -2.29 1.94
CA PHE A 109 20.66 -3.50 1.77
C PHE A 109 21.71 -3.39 0.67
N ASN A 110 21.41 -2.65 -0.40
CA ASN A 110 22.30 -2.46 -1.55
C ASN A 110 23.10 -1.15 -1.48
N ASP A 111 23.32 -0.61 -0.27
CA ASP A 111 24.07 0.63 0.01
C ASP A 111 23.67 1.84 -0.87
N SER A 112 22.43 1.85 -1.35
CA SER A 112 21.88 2.90 -2.22
C SER A 112 20.91 3.84 -1.47
N ALA A 113 20.77 3.64 -0.15
CA ALA A 113 19.97 4.49 0.72
C ALA A 113 20.87 5.41 1.56
N PRO A 114 20.34 6.55 2.05
CA PRO A 114 21.03 7.38 3.01
C PRO A 114 21.47 6.60 4.25
N VAL A 115 22.65 6.95 4.78
CA VAL A 115 23.30 6.28 5.93
C VAL A 115 22.34 6.13 7.12
N TYR A 116 21.58 7.19 7.44
CA TYR A 116 20.64 7.17 8.55
C TYR A 116 19.53 6.11 8.44
N LEU A 117 19.11 5.71 7.23
CA LEU A 117 18.12 4.64 7.04
C LEU A 117 18.77 3.26 7.12
N ARG A 118 20.02 3.14 6.68
CA ARG A 118 20.77 1.89 6.74
C ARG A 118 21.09 1.54 8.19
N ASP A 119 21.55 2.51 8.97
CA ASP A 119 21.97 2.29 10.35
C ASP A 119 20.79 1.95 11.29
N GLN A 120 19.56 2.30 10.88
CA GLN A 120 18.34 1.88 11.57
C GLN A 120 17.98 0.41 11.35
N LEU A 121 18.56 -0.28 10.36
CA LEU A 121 18.22 -1.66 10.02
C LEU A 121 19.34 -2.60 10.45
N GLN A 122 19.06 -3.43 11.45
CA GLN A 122 20.01 -4.43 11.94
C GLN A 122 19.80 -5.77 11.23
N LYS A 123 20.84 -6.24 10.53
CA LYS A 123 20.85 -7.58 9.93
C LYS A 123 20.85 -8.62 11.04
N HIS A 124 20.00 -9.64 10.93
CA HIS A 124 19.97 -10.72 11.89
C HIS A 124 21.18 -11.64 11.65
N GLN A 125 22.15 -11.56 12.56
CA GLN A 125 23.30 -12.48 12.60
C GLN A 125 23.11 -13.44 13.77
N PRO A 126 22.78 -14.72 13.53
CA PRO A 126 22.70 -15.71 14.60
C PRO A 126 24.11 -16.05 15.11
N SER A 127 24.24 -16.30 16.42
CA SER A 127 25.52 -16.69 17.06
C SER A 127 26.03 -18.08 16.66
N ARG A 128 25.15 -18.90 16.07
CA ARG A 128 25.41 -20.26 15.60
C ARG A 128 24.88 -20.42 14.17
N SER A 129 25.49 -21.31 13.38
CA SER A 129 25.02 -21.60 12.03
C SER A 129 23.62 -22.23 12.06
N LEU A 130 22.64 -21.52 11.53
CA LEU A 130 21.24 -21.94 11.47
C LEU A 130 20.76 -21.96 10.02
N ARG A 131 19.80 -22.83 9.69
CA ARG A 131 19.14 -22.85 8.37
C ARG A 131 18.45 -21.52 8.02
N SER A 132 18.17 -20.66 9.01
CA SER A 132 17.62 -19.30 8.82
C SER A 132 18.68 -18.26 8.45
N GLN A 133 19.97 -18.58 8.51
CA GLN A 133 21.07 -17.65 8.21
C GLN A 133 21.09 -17.24 6.74
N SER A 134 20.64 -18.11 5.83
CA SER A 134 20.53 -17.82 4.39
C SER A 134 19.37 -16.89 4.02
N LYS A 135 18.42 -16.64 4.94
CA LYS A 135 17.14 -15.94 4.67
C LYS A 135 17.18 -14.41 4.72
N SER A 136 18.39 -13.83 4.85
CA SER A 136 18.64 -12.37 4.89
C SER A 136 17.63 -11.61 5.77
N LEU A 137 17.41 -12.10 6.99
CA LEU A 137 16.40 -11.56 7.91
C LEU A 137 16.89 -10.30 8.63
N LEU A 138 15.95 -9.45 9.03
CA LEU A 138 16.18 -8.30 9.88
C LEU A 138 15.78 -8.59 11.32
N VAL A 139 16.51 -8.02 12.27
CA VAL A 139 16.12 -8.04 13.69
C VAL A 139 14.89 -7.16 13.85
N VAL A 140 13.81 -7.72 14.39
CA VAL A 140 12.60 -6.95 14.74
C VAL A 140 12.79 -6.42 16.16
N PRO A 141 12.89 -5.09 16.37
CA PRO A 141 13.06 -4.52 17.69
C PRO A 141 11.87 -4.89 18.60
N LYS A 142 12.17 -5.29 19.84
CA LYS A 142 11.15 -5.46 20.88
C LYS A 142 10.68 -4.08 21.33
N VAL A 143 9.37 -3.90 21.39
CA VAL A 143 8.75 -2.63 21.77
C VAL A 143 7.86 -2.88 22.98
N LYS A 144 7.81 -1.92 23.89
CA LYS A 144 7.07 -2.05 25.16
C LYS A 144 5.63 -1.56 25.01
N THR A 145 5.33 -0.76 23.98
CA THR A 145 4.06 -0.09 23.76
C THR A 145 3.62 -0.20 22.29
N SER A 146 2.49 -0.87 22.04
CA SER A 146 2.04 -1.22 20.69
C SER A 146 1.65 -0.04 19.80
N THR A 147 1.16 1.08 20.35
CA THR A 147 0.47 2.13 19.59
C THR A 147 1.36 3.05 18.76
N TYR A 148 2.49 3.51 19.30
CA TYR A 148 3.43 4.39 18.58
C TYR A 148 4.60 3.64 17.97
N GLU A 149 5.05 2.57 18.63
CA GLU A 149 6.29 1.90 18.25
C GLU A 149 6.12 1.00 17.01
N ASN A 150 4.89 0.57 16.70
CA ASN A 150 4.55 -0.10 15.43
C ASN A 150 4.69 0.83 14.19
N ARG A 151 4.85 2.14 14.38
CA ARG A 151 5.07 3.12 13.29
C ARG A 151 6.54 3.35 12.98
N ARG A 152 7.46 2.87 13.81
CA ARG A 152 8.89 3.09 13.61
C ARG A 152 9.35 2.37 12.34
N PHE A 153 10.22 3.02 11.60
CA PHE A 153 10.70 2.52 10.30
C PHE A 153 11.40 1.17 10.47
N ASP A 154 12.34 1.06 11.40
CA ASP A 154 13.10 -0.16 11.73
C ASP A 154 12.20 -1.39 11.94
N ARG A 155 11.19 -1.28 12.81
CA ARG A 155 10.27 -2.37 13.11
C ARG A 155 9.36 -2.68 11.95
N CYS A 156 8.76 -1.68 11.32
CA CYS A 156 7.84 -1.91 10.21
C CYS A 156 8.58 -2.52 9.00
N ALA A 157 9.76 -2.00 8.69
CA ALA A 157 10.65 -2.53 7.66
C ALA A 157 11.04 -3.97 7.96
N ALA A 158 11.50 -4.28 9.17
CA ALA A 158 11.91 -5.63 9.55
C ALA A 158 10.75 -6.63 9.47
N THR A 159 9.58 -6.27 10.01
CA THR A 159 8.39 -7.14 9.96
C THR A 159 7.93 -7.39 8.52
N LEU A 160 7.83 -6.34 7.69
CA LEU A 160 7.42 -6.49 6.30
C LEU A 160 8.44 -7.28 5.49
N TRP A 161 9.74 -7.02 5.69
CA TRP A 161 10.81 -7.70 4.98
C TRP A 161 10.88 -9.18 5.32
N ASN A 162 10.78 -9.53 6.61
CA ASN A 162 10.85 -10.91 7.07
C ASN A 162 9.67 -11.76 6.54
N ASN A 163 8.52 -11.12 6.29
CA ASN A 163 7.35 -11.77 5.71
C ASN A 163 7.43 -11.93 4.17
N LEU A 164 8.46 -11.41 3.51
CA LEU A 164 8.64 -11.59 2.07
C LEU A 164 9.17 -13.00 1.73
N PRO A 165 8.74 -13.57 0.59
CA PRO A 165 9.36 -14.77 0.02
C PRO A 165 10.84 -14.52 -0.32
N GLU A 166 11.68 -15.53 -0.13
CA GLU A 166 13.13 -15.44 -0.40
C GLU A 166 13.43 -15.08 -1.86
N GLU A 167 12.64 -15.58 -2.81
CA GLU A 167 12.74 -15.24 -4.24
C GLU A 167 12.73 -13.73 -4.50
N VAL A 168 11.90 -13.00 -3.76
CA VAL A 168 11.78 -11.54 -3.88
C VAL A 168 12.99 -10.85 -3.26
N LYS A 169 13.52 -11.36 -2.14
CA LYS A 169 14.66 -10.77 -1.43
C LYS A 169 15.98 -10.89 -2.20
N HIS A 170 16.24 -12.04 -2.83
CA HIS A 170 17.50 -12.32 -3.54
C HIS A 170 17.60 -11.67 -4.93
N THR A 171 16.62 -10.85 -5.31
CA THR A 171 16.63 -10.17 -6.60
C THR A 171 17.74 -9.10 -6.65
N SER A 172 18.66 -9.22 -7.61
CA SER A 172 19.80 -8.28 -7.77
C SER A 172 19.41 -6.92 -8.35
N LYS A 173 18.32 -6.86 -9.13
CA LYS A 173 17.90 -5.64 -9.85
C LYS A 173 16.64 -5.03 -9.24
N ILE A 174 16.70 -3.73 -8.93
CA ILE A 174 15.57 -2.98 -8.31
C ILE A 174 14.27 -3.01 -9.12
N HIS A 175 14.34 -3.05 -10.46
CA HIS A 175 13.14 -3.08 -11.30
C HIS A 175 12.41 -4.42 -11.21
N VAL A 176 13.15 -5.53 -11.14
CA VAL A 176 12.57 -6.87 -10.94
C VAL A 176 11.94 -6.93 -9.54
N PHE A 177 12.61 -6.41 -8.53
CA PHE A 177 12.07 -6.33 -7.16
C PHE A 177 10.74 -5.56 -7.11
N LYS A 178 10.67 -4.37 -7.73
CA LYS A 178 9.42 -3.59 -7.82
C LYS A 178 8.29 -4.37 -8.52
N LYS A 179 8.60 -5.08 -9.60
CA LYS A 179 7.62 -5.88 -10.36
C LYS A 179 7.08 -7.03 -9.50
N LEU A 180 7.96 -7.78 -8.86
CA LEU A 180 7.59 -8.91 -7.99
C LEU A 180 6.78 -8.46 -6.78
N LEU A 181 7.16 -7.36 -6.12
CA LEU A 181 6.38 -6.79 -5.03
C LEU A 181 4.98 -6.33 -5.46
N LYS A 182 4.87 -5.67 -6.61
CA LYS A 182 3.56 -5.25 -7.12
C LYS A 182 2.67 -6.48 -7.39
N LEU A 183 3.25 -7.53 -7.95
CA LEU A 183 2.55 -8.79 -8.25
C LEU A 183 2.12 -9.52 -6.97
N SER A 184 2.97 -9.59 -5.94
CA SER A 184 2.61 -10.20 -4.65
C SER A 184 1.46 -9.46 -3.97
N PHE A 185 1.48 -8.12 -3.95
CA PHE A 185 0.37 -7.34 -3.40
C PHE A 185 -0.92 -7.46 -4.21
N SER A 186 -0.83 -7.51 -5.54
CA SER A 186 -2.01 -7.74 -6.40
C SER A 186 -2.61 -9.12 -6.18
N LYS A 187 -1.80 -10.17 -5.99
CA LYS A 187 -2.28 -11.52 -5.64
C LYS A 187 -3.01 -11.53 -4.30
N LEU A 188 -2.46 -10.86 -3.28
CA LEU A 188 -3.11 -10.74 -1.97
C LEU A 188 -4.47 -10.02 -2.05
N LEU A 189 -4.61 -9.05 -2.97
CA LEU A 189 -5.91 -8.43 -3.22
C LEU A 189 -6.93 -9.39 -3.83
N LEU A 190 -6.51 -10.27 -4.75
CA LEU A 190 -7.38 -11.27 -5.35
C LEU A 190 -7.85 -12.31 -4.32
N VAL A 191 -6.96 -12.78 -3.44
CA VAL A 191 -7.34 -13.72 -2.37
C VAL A 191 -8.38 -13.11 -1.44
N ASN A 192 -8.19 -11.85 -1.04
CA ASN A 192 -9.18 -11.14 -0.20
C ASN A 192 -10.54 -10.97 -0.90
N LEU A 193 -10.57 -10.79 -2.23
CA LEU A 193 -11.81 -10.75 -2.99
C LEU A 193 -12.54 -12.08 -3.00
N VAL A 194 -11.82 -13.16 -3.30
CA VAL A 194 -12.39 -14.51 -3.36
C VAL A 194 -12.96 -14.89 -2.00
N LEU A 195 -12.22 -14.62 -0.92
CA LEU A 195 -12.70 -14.84 0.45
C LEU A 195 -13.96 -14.01 0.76
N PHE A 196 -14.01 -12.74 0.35
CA PHE A 196 -15.18 -11.90 0.56
C PHE A 196 -16.40 -12.37 -0.23
N SER A 197 -16.22 -12.83 -1.48
CA SER A 197 -17.31 -13.42 -2.26
C SER A 197 -17.80 -14.74 -1.66
N ILE A 198 -16.91 -15.57 -1.13
CA ILE A 198 -17.28 -16.83 -0.45
C ILE A 198 -18.06 -16.52 0.82
N PHE A 199 -17.60 -15.58 1.65
CA PHE A 199 -18.32 -15.14 2.85
C PHE A 199 -19.70 -14.56 2.52
N TYR A 200 -19.80 -13.75 1.46
CA TYR A 200 -21.07 -13.19 1.02
C TYR A 200 -22.05 -14.28 0.55
N LEU A 201 -21.58 -15.23 -0.27
CA LEU A 201 -22.39 -16.37 -0.71
C LEU A 201 -22.82 -17.26 0.46
N LEU A 202 -21.94 -17.52 1.43
CA LEU A 202 -22.27 -18.24 2.66
C LEU A 202 -23.33 -17.50 3.49
N SER A 203 -23.20 -16.18 3.64
CA SER A 203 -24.17 -15.37 4.38
C SER A 203 -25.55 -15.35 3.71
N LEU A 204 -25.59 -15.28 2.38
CA LEU A 204 -26.83 -15.38 1.60
C LEU A 204 -27.46 -16.77 1.74
N PHE A 205 -26.66 -17.83 1.65
CA PHE A 205 -27.13 -19.21 1.82
C PHE A 205 -27.74 -19.42 3.20
N GLN A 206 -27.10 -18.88 4.24
CA GLN A 206 -27.57 -18.97 5.63
C GLN A 206 -28.86 -18.16 5.87
N SER A 207 -29.03 -17.00 5.20
CA SER A 207 -30.29 -16.25 5.23
C SER A 207 -31.44 -16.93 4.48
N LEU A 208 -31.15 -17.70 3.43
CA LEU A 208 -32.15 -18.44 2.67
C LEU A 208 -32.66 -19.68 3.41
N LEU A 209 -31.80 -20.28 4.26
CA LEU A 209 -32.11 -21.48 5.05
C LEU A 209 -32.92 -21.19 6.33
N LEU A 210 -33.04 -19.92 6.70
CA LEU A 210 -33.80 -19.42 7.85
C LEU A 210 -35.21 -18.91 7.48
N LEU A 211 -35.60 -19.04 6.21
CA LEU A 211 -36.92 -18.76 5.64
C LEU A 211 -37.65 -20.06 5.35
#